data_AF-A0A0M2DUV6-F1
#
_entry.id   AF-A0A0M2DUV6-F1
#
_cell.length_a   1.000
_cell.length_b   1.000
_cell.length_c   1.000
_cell.angle_alpha   90.00
_cell.angle_beta   90.00
_cell.angle_gamma   90.00
#
_symmetry.space_group_name_H-M   'P 1'
#
loop_
_entity.id
_entity.type
_entity.pdbx_description
1 polymer ?
#
loop_
_entity_poly.entity_id
_entity_poly.type
_entity_poly.pdbx_seq_one_letter_code
_entity_poly.pdbx_strand_id
1 'polypeptide(L)'
;MSEKSQLLQFVEGIQEWHEGRLQAARGIQSNANEGTSVKVIGDSGKEIQVELTKREAMIFSMGMEAGIAHFEKLPFTVSTNSEDEDDEEL
;
A
#
# COMPACT_ATOMS: atom_id res chain seq x y z
N MET A 1 -33.35 0.85 -1.94
CA MET A 1 -31.87 0.86 -1.92
C MET A 1 -31.48 2.32 -1.85
N SER A 2 -30.77 2.75 -0.81
CA SER A 2 -30.30 4.14 -0.72
C SER A 2 -29.30 4.36 -1.85
N GLU A 3 -29.53 5.34 -2.71
CA GLU A 3 -28.52 5.82 -3.65
C GLU A 3 -27.35 6.35 -2.81
N LYS A 4 -26.32 5.52 -2.58
CA LYS A 4 -25.03 6.04 -2.11
C LYS A 4 -24.61 7.11 -3.11
N SER A 5 -24.27 8.30 -2.62
CA SER A 5 -23.80 9.36 -3.51
C SER A 5 -22.60 8.83 -4.32
N GLN A 6 -22.48 9.26 -5.58
CA GLN A 6 -21.39 8.83 -6.46
C GLN A 6 -20.01 9.06 -5.81
N LEU A 7 -19.89 10.07 -4.96
CA LEU A 7 -18.69 10.33 -4.17
C LEU A 7 -18.39 9.22 -3.16
N LEU A 8 -19.40 8.72 -2.43
CA LEU A 8 -19.21 7.61 -1.49
C LEU A 8 -18.77 6.33 -2.20
N GLN A 9 -19.37 6.01 -3.35
CA GLN A 9 -18.96 4.85 -4.15
C GLN A 9 -17.51 4.98 -4.67
N PHE A 10 -17.15 6.18 -5.12
CA PHE A 10 -15.78 6.46 -5.56
C PHE A 10 -14.77 6.31 -4.42
N VAL A 11 -15.12 6.84 -3.24
CA VAL A 11 -14.30 6.75 -2.03
C VAL A 11 -14.11 5.30 -1.58
N GLU A 12 -15.18 4.50 -1.56
CA GLU A 12 -15.11 3.06 -1.26
C GLU A 12 -14.19 2.33 -2.26
N GLY A 13 -14.31 2.64 -3.55
CA GLY A 13 -13.44 2.07 -4.57
C GLY A 13 -11.96 2.42 -4.40
N ILE A 14 -11.63 3.64 -3.95
CA ILE A 14 -10.24 3.98 -3.62
C ILE A 14 -9.74 3.20 -2.41
N GLN A 15 -10.56 3.06 -1.37
CA GLN A 15 -10.20 2.31 -0.17
C GLN A 15 -9.90 0.84 -0.49
N GLU A 16 -10.77 0.19 -1.26
CA GLU A 16 -10.57 -1.19 -1.71
C GLU A 16 -9.31 -1.34 -2.56
N TRP A 17 -9.09 -0.43 -3.52
CA TRP A 17 -7.89 -0.43 -4.35
C TRP A 17 -6.61 -0.27 -3.51
N HIS A 18 -6.65 0.63 -2.52
CA HIS A 18 -5.53 0.91 -1.63
C HIS A 18 -5.18 -0.28 -0.75
N GLU A 19 -6.19 -0.89 -0.12
CA GLU A 19 -6.02 -2.08 0.69
C GLU A 19 -5.48 -3.25 -0.14
N GLY A 20 -6.00 -3.46 -1.36
CA GLY A 20 -5.48 -4.47 -2.28
C GLY A 20 -4.01 -4.24 -2.66
N ARG A 21 -3.60 -2.98 -2.86
CA ARG A 21 -2.19 -2.61 -3.13
C ARG A 21 -1.30 -2.89 -1.93
N LEU A 22 -1.77 -2.56 -0.72
CA LEU A 22 -1.06 -2.81 0.53
C LEU A 22 -0.87 -4.31 0.78
N GLN A 23 -1.92 -5.10 0.58
CA GLN A 23 -1.88 -6.56 0.72
C GLN A 23 -0.91 -7.18 -0.28
N ALA A 24 -0.92 -6.73 -1.54
CA ALA A 24 0.04 -7.20 -2.55
C ALA A 24 1.49 -6.86 -2.16
N ALA A 25 1.76 -5.67 -1.65
CA ALA A 25 3.09 -5.27 -1.20
C ALA A 25 3.57 -6.11 -0.01
N ARG A 26 2.70 -6.34 0.99
CA ARG A 26 2.97 -7.24 2.12
C ARG A 26 3.25 -8.67 1.67
N GLY A 27 2.49 -9.16 0.69
CA GLY A 27 2.72 -10.49 0.10
C GLY A 27 4.06 -10.61 -0.63
N ILE A 28 4.50 -9.55 -1.32
CA ILE A 28 5.84 -9.51 -1.94
C ILE A 28 6.92 -9.52 -0.85
N GLN A 29 6.77 -8.68 0.19
CA GLN A 29 7.70 -8.60 1.30
C GLN A 29 7.86 -9.94 2.03
N SER A 30 6.75 -10.62 2.34
CA SER A 30 6.76 -11.90 3.09
C SER A 30 7.35 -13.06 2.30
N ASN A 31 7.25 -13.01 0.97
CA ASN A 31 7.77 -14.04 0.08
C ASN A 31 9.19 -13.76 -0.42
N ALA A 32 9.75 -12.59 -0.13
CA ALA A 32 11.11 -12.24 -0.52
C ALA A 32 12.13 -13.11 0.24
N ASN A 33 12.79 -14.00 -0.50
CA ASN A 33 13.78 -14.94 0.00
C ASN A 33 14.95 -15.08 -0.98
N GLU A 34 15.95 -15.87 -0.59
CA GLU A 34 17.06 -16.22 -1.47
C GLU A 34 16.55 -16.91 -2.74
N GLY A 35 17.00 -16.45 -3.91
CA GLY A 35 16.54 -16.92 -5.22
C GLY A 35 15.28 -16.22 -5.73
N THR A 36 14.65 -15.33 -4.95
CA THR A 36 13.56 -14.48 -5.46
C THR A 36 14.06 -13.64 -6.61
N SER A 37 13.33 -13.67 -7.73
CA SER A 37 13.71 -12.95 -8.94
C SER A 37 12.98 -11.62 -9.03
N VAL A 38 13.72 -10.52 -9.09
CA VAL A 38 13.19 -9.15 -9.13
C VAL A 38 13.61 -8.47 -10.42
N LYS A 39 12.70 -7.71 -11.01
CA LYS A 39 13.02 -6.81 -12.13
C LYS A 39 13.43 -5.46 -11.59
N VAL A 40 14.60 -5.00 -11.99
CA VAL A 40 15.15 -3.69 -11.65
C VAL A 40 15.52 -2.95 -12.93
N ILE A 41 15.30 -1.64 -12.95
CA ILE A 41 15.73 -0.79 -14.04
C ILE A 41 17.18 -0.41 -13.75
N GLY A 42 18.11 -0.94 -14.53
CA GLY A 42 19.54 -0.60 -14.41
C GLY A 42 19.85 0.80 -14.93
N ASP A 43 21.08 1.26 -14.69
CA ASP A 43 21.54 2.63 -15.02
C ASP A 43 21.39 3.00 -16.50
N SER A 44 21.38 2.01 -17.39
CA SER A 44 21.16 2.20 -18.83
C SER A 44 19.67 2.30 -19.21
N GLY A 45 18.76 2.37 -18.24
CA GLY A 45 17.31 2.34 -18.44
C GLY A 45 16.77 0.99 -18.91
N LYS A 46 17.59 -0.08 -18.87
CA LYS A 46 17.17 -1.43 -19.27
C LYS A 46 16.65 -2.18 -18.06
N GLU A 47 15.54 -2.90 -18.25
CA GLU A 47 15.08 -3.88 -17.28
C GLU A 47 16.06 -5.06 -17.24
N ILE A 48 16.61 -5.32 -16.06
CA ILE A 48 17.39 -6.52 -15.78
C ILE A 48 16.66 -7.33 -14.71
N GLN A 49 16.77 -8.64 -14.81
CA GLN A 49 16.21 -9.56 -13.84
C GLN A 49 17.35 -10.05 -12.94
N VAL A 50 17.20 -9.87 -11.63
CA VAL A 50 18.20 -10.19 -10.62
C VAL A 50 17.61 -11.17 -9.64
N GLU A 51 18.31 -12.28 -9.39
CA GLU A 51 17.98 -13.19 -8.31
C GLU A 51 18.64 -12.71 -7.03
N LEU A 52 17.86 -12.57 -5.96
CA LEU A 52 18.35 -12.07 -4.69
C LEU A 52 19.17 -13.13 -3.98
N THR A 53 20.36 -12.76 -3.52
CA THR A 53 21.05 -13.49 -2.46
C THR A 53 20.27 -13.37 -1.14
N LYS A 54 20.59 -14.21 -0.15
CA LYS A 54 19.99 -14.11 1.18
C LYS A 54 20.11 -12.70 1.80
N ARG A 55 21.26 -12.04 1.64
CA ARG A 55 21.47 -10.68 2.17
C ARG A 55 20.62 -9.65 1.43
N GLU A 56 20.54 -9.76 0.12
CA GLU A 56 19.75 -8.84 -0.70
C GLU A 56 18.25 -9.04 -0.48
N ALA A 57 17.78 -10.27 -0.28
CA ALA A 57 16.40 -10.57 0.09
C ALA A 57 16.01 -9.90 1.42
N MET A 58 16.90 -9.94 2.42
CA MET A 58 16.70 -9.23 3.68
C MET A 58 16.62 -7.71 3.49
N ILE A 59 17.58 -7.12 2.75
CA ILE A 59 17.60 -5.68 2.47
C ILE A 59 16.35 -5.25 1.69
N PHE A 60 15.96 -6.03 0.68
CA PHE A 60 14.76 -5.80 -0.11
C PHE A 60 13.51 -5.83 0.76
N SER A 61 13.38 -6.84 1.63
CA SER A 61 12.25 -6.95 2.56
C SER A 61 12.16 -5.75 3.50
N MET A 62 13.29 -5.30 4.06
CA MET A 62 13.35 -4.08 4.89
C MET A 62 12.96 -2.81 4.11
N GLY A 63 13.44 -2.67 2.88
CA GLY A 63 13.08 -1.54 2.01
C GLY A 63 11.60 -1.51 1.66
N MET A 64 11.02 -2.68 1.37
CA MET A 64 9.57 -2.85 1.17
C MET A 64 8.79 -2.47 2.41
N GLU A 65 9.23 -2.89 3.60
CA GLU A 65 8.58 -2.55 4.88
C GLU A 65 8.52 -1.03 5.09
N ALA A 66 9.63 -0.33 4.87
CA ALA A 66 9.68 1.13 4.96
C ALA A 66 8.73 1.81 3.97
N GLY A 67 8.66 1.29 2.73
CA GLY A 67 7.72 1.78 1.71
C GLY A 67 6.26 1.54 2.10
N ILE A 68 5.93 0.36 2.62
CA ILE A 68 4.59 0.01 3.11
C ILE A 68 4.20 0.92 4.27
N ALA A 69 5.08 1.15 5.24
CA ALA A 69 4.79 2.02 6.38
C ALA A 69 4.42 3.46 5.95
N HIS A 70 5.04 3.95 4.86
CA HIS A 70 4.69 5.24 4.28
C HIS A 70 3.36 5.20 3.50
N PHE A 71 3.08 4.08 2.82
CA PHE A 71 1.89 3.89 2.00
C PHE A 71 0.68 3.36 2.78
N GLU A 72 0.82 2.99 4.06
CA GLU A 72 -0.26 2.35 4.82
C GLU A 72 -1.47 3.26 5.00
N LYS A 73 -1.24 4.58 5.06
CA LYS A 73 -2.30 5.56 5.27
C LYS A 73 -2.73 6.22 3.96
N LEU A 74 -4.03 6.27 3.73
CA LEU A 74 -4.61 7.11 2.68
C LEU A 74 -4.36 8.59 2.99
N PRO A 75 -4.21 9.46 1.96
CA PRO A 75 -4.03 10.90 2.13
C PRO A 75 -5.33 11.63 2.50
N PHE A 76 -6.40 10.90 2.82
CA PHE A 76 -7.69 11.43 3.24
C PHE A 76 -8.34 10.50 4.26
N THR A 77 -9.23 11.05 5.07
CA THR A 77 -10.06 10.31 6.02
C THR A 77 -11.51 10.44 5.59
N VAL A 78 -12.25 9.33 5.66
CA VAL A 78 -13.66 9.28 5.31
C VAL A 78 -14.41 9.10 6.62
N SER A 79 -14.94 10.19 7.14
CA SER A 79 -15.82 10.15 8.30
C SER A 79 -17.25 10.07 7.80
N THR A 80 -17.96 8.99 8.10
CA THR A 80 -19.41 8.91 7.92
C THR A 80 -20.09 9.60 9.11
N ASN A 81 -19.82 10.89 9.33
CA ASN A 81 -20.51 11.63 10.38
C ASN A 81 -21.90 11.98 9.86
N SER A 82 -22.90 11.19 10.24
CA SER A 82 -24.18 11.75 10.65
C SER A 82 -24.11 11.92 12.16
N GLU A 83 -23.92 13.17 12.59
CA GLU A 83 -24.01 13.65 13.99
C GLU A 83 -22.94 13.12 14.96
N ASP A 84 -21.90 13.93 15.15
CA ASP A 84 -21.29 14.23 16.45
C ASP A 84 -20.91 15.72 16.37
N GLU A 85 -21.95 16.57 16.35
CA GLU A 85 -21.86 17.93 16.91
C GLU A 85 -22.11 17.79 18.42
N ASP A 86 -21.39 18.59 19.22
CA ASP A 86 -21.39 18.70 20.70
C ASP A 86 -20.51 17.65 21.42
N ASP A 87 -19.35 17.96 22.00
CA ASP A 87 -19.09 19.01 22.99
C ASP A 87 -17.74 19.73 22.77
N GLU A 88 -17.80 20.98 22.32
CA GLU A 88 -16.97 22.03 22.93
C GLU A 88 -17.75 22.55 24.16
N GLU A 89 -17.54 21.99 25.35
CA GLU A 89 -17.80 22.71 26.60
C GLU A 89 -16.68 22.51 27.64
N LEU A 90 -15.92 23.61 27.80
CA LEU A 90 -15.16 24.10 28.97
C LEU A 90 -13.81 23.46 29.34
#